data_AF-A0A5K7ZJ38-F1
#
_entry.id   AF-A0A5K7ZJ38-F1
#
_cell.length_a   1.000
_cell.length_b   1.000
_cell.length_c   1.000
_cell.angle_alpha   90.00
_cell.angle_beta   90.00
_cell.angle_gamma   90.00
#
_symmetry.space_group_name_H-M   'P 1'
#
loop_
_entity.id
_entity.type
_entity.pdbx_description
1 polymer ?
#
loop_
_entity_poly.entity_id
_entity_poly.type
_entity_poly.pdbx_seq_one_letter_code
_entity_poly.pdbx_strand_id
1 'polypeptide(L)'
;MLKPNPTMPQEICDDLFRLKIPLPESPLKFLNCYVIKGASRSMIVDTGLNRTECLSAMRDGLDRIGVDLDRSDFFITHFHEDHFGLVGALVHKPCKVYFNCRDLKYIDLLDSLAPMIRSATRNGCPGKPLRELFAHRTGLGYGNNWRDCIKAIHDNDVVRVGNYRLRCIHTPGHSMGHTCLYDQQRRILLSGDHVLGDISPNITCWFEGIDPLKAYLQSLDKITPLPVSLVLPGHREPFRDLKPRLTALAHHHRSRLHEIMTILENNPWPHTAFDVASKMKWDIDADSWAEFPLLIKFFATGEAVAHLRYLVNDGRLCHIDMAPVSTYAIDG
;
A
#
# COMPACT_ATOMS: atom_id res chain seq x y z
N MET A 1 8.12 29.71 3.89
CA MET A 1 7.89 28.49 3.10
C MET A 1 6.86 28.80 2.04
N LEU A 2 7.18 28.62 0.76
CA LEU A 2 6.22 28.76 -0.34
C LEU A 2 5.16 27.67 -0.16
N LYS A 3 3.89 28.04 -0.02
CA LYS A 3 2.79 27.07 -0.10
C LYS A 3 2.93 26.34 -1.45
N PRO A 4 2.99 25.00 -1.50
CA PRO A 4 2.96 24.31 -2.77
C PRO A 4 1.73 24.80 -3.55
N ASN A 5 1.90 25.20 -4.80
CA ASN A 5 0.78 25.60 -5.63
C ASN A 5 -0.22 24.44 -5.67
N PRO A 6 -1.49 24.64 -5.27
CA PRO A 6 -2.46 23.57 -5.25
C PRO A 6 -2.61 23.02 -6.68
N THR A 7 -2.42 21.71 -6.82
CA THR A 7 -2.65 21.05 -8.10
C THR A 7 -4.14 21.09 -8.40
N MET A 8 -4.51 21.56 -9.60
CA MET A 8 -5.91 21.62 -10.01
C MET A 8 -6.50 20.21 -10.07
N PRO A 9 -7.73 19.99 -9.55
CA PRO A 9 -8.47 18.76 -9.78
C PRO A 9 -8.53 18.44 -11.28
N GLN A 10 -8.29 17.18 -11.62
CA GLN A 10 -8.35 16.71 -13.00
C GLN A 10 -9.60 15.84 -13.17
N GLU A 11 -10.50 16.23 -14.07
CA GLU A 11 -11.56 15.33 -14.52
C GLU A 11 -10.97 14.28 -15.47
N ILE A 12 -11.13 13.01 -15.13
CA ILE A 12 -10.60 11.87 -15.88
C ILE A 12 -11.65 11.34 -16.86
N CYS A 13 -12.89 11.26 -16.38
CA CYS A 13 -14.10 10.89 -17.10
C CYS A 13 -15.27 11.66 -16.45
N ASP A 14 -16.43 11.70 -17.12
CA ASP A 14 -17.63 12.32 -16.57
C ASP A 14 -17.86 11.92 -15.11
N ASP A 15 -17.89 12.92 -14.23
CA ASP A 15 -18.10 12.78 -12.79
C ASP A 15 -16.99 12.01 -12.01
N LEU A 16 -15.86 11.67 -12.63
CA LEU A 16 -14.70 11.04 -11.98
C LEU A 16 -13.49 11.97 -12.03
N PHE A 17 -13.08 12.42 -10.85
CA PHE A 17 -11.98 13.37 -10.66
C PHE A 17 -10.79 12.71 -9.98
N ARG A 18 -9.61 13.26 -10.23
CA ARG A 18 -8.36 12.97 -9.53
C ARG A 18 -7.87 14.22 -8.82
N LEU A 19 -7.61 14.08 -7.53
CA LEU A 19 -6.98 15.07 -6.67
C LEU A 19 -5.58 14.56 -6.30
N LYS A 20 -4.53 15.34 -6.57
CA LYS A 20 -3.17 15.01 -6.12
C LYS A 20 -2.95 15.58 -4.73
N ILE A 21 -3.04 14.73 -3.72
CA ILE A 21 -2.82 15.10 -2.32
C ILE A 21 -1.32 15.05 -2.05
N PRO A 22 -0.66 16.16 -1.66
CA PRO A 22 0.77 16.17 -1.42
C PRO A 22 1.11 15.23 -0.25
N LEU A 23 2.27 14.60 -0.32
CA LEU A 23 2.84 13.78 0.75
C LEU A 23 4.18 14.40 1.17
N PRO A 24 4.18 15.38 2.09
CA PRO A 24 5.41 16.03 2.55
C PRO A 24 6.40 15.00 3.08
N GLU A 25 7.69 15.20 2.77
CA GLU A 25 8.80 14.33 3.22
C GLU A 25 8.69 12.86 2.76
N SER A 26 7.77 12.55 1.84
CA SER A 26 7.63 11.23 1.24
C SER A 26 8.28 11.19 -0.15
N PRO A 27 9.06 10.14 -0.49
CA PRO A 27 9.60 9.97 -1.83
C PRO A 27 8.50 9.77 -2.90
N LEU A 28 7.29 9.39 -2.50
CA LEU A 28 6.14 9.24 -3.39
C LEU A 28 5.56 10.59 -3.87
N LYS A 29 5.88 11.69 -3.16
CA LYS A 29 5.50 13.08 -3.44
C LYS A 29 4.01 13.40 -3.33
N PHE A 30 3.13 12.53 -3.83
CA PHE A 30 1.67 12.70 -3.76
C PHE A 30 0.93 11.36 -3.79
N LEU A 31 -0.29 11.37 -3.23
CA LEU A 31 -1.33 10.36 -3.41
C LEU A 31 -2.31 10.86 -4.48
N ASN A 32 -2.80 9.96 -5.33
CA ASN A 32 -4.00 10.19 -6.14
C ASN A 32 -5.24 9.81 -5.33
N CYS A 33 -5.94 10.81 -4.81
CA CYS A 33 -7.32 10.65 -4.33
C CYS A 33 -8.25 10.69 -5.54
N TYR A 34 -9.17 9.72 -5.65
CA TYR A 34 -10.17 9.70 -6.70
C TYR A 34 -11.55 10.05 -6.14
N VAL A 35 -12.29 10.92 -6.81
CA VAL A 35 -13.62 11.35 -6.37
C VAL A 35 -14.63 11.08 -7.46
N ILE A 36 -15.65 10.30 -7.14
CA ILE A 36 -16.76 10.01 -8.06
C ILE A 36 -18.01 10.73 -7.57
N LYS A 37 -18.52 11.67 -8.37
CA LYS A 37 -19.74 12.40 -8.07
C LYS A 37 -20.96 11.54 -8.39
N GLY A 38 -21.93 11.57 -7.48
CA GLY A 38 -23.25 11.01 -7.69
C GLY A 38 -24.32 12.07 -7.46
N ALA A 39 -25.53 11.80 -7.94
CA ALA A 39 -26.65 12.74 -7.80
C ALA A 39 -27.01 13.03 -6.33
N SER A 40 -26.93 12.00 -5.48
CA SER A 40 -27.25 12.11 -4.05
C SER A 40 -26.03 12.18 -3.15
N ARG A 41 -25.00 11.39 -3.43
CA ARG A 41 -23.77 11.28 -2.64
C ARG A 41 -22.56 11.08 -3.55
N SER A 42 -21.41 11.61 -3.13
CA SER A 42 -20.13 11.36 -3.76
C SER A 42 -19.39 10.21 -3.08
N MET A 43 -18.43 9.60 -3.79
CA MET A 43 -17.50 8.63 -3.24
C MET A 43 -16.09 9.21 -3.30
N ILE A 44 -15.38 9.22 -2.18
CA ILE A 44 -13.98 9.60 -2.07
C ILE A 44 -13.16 8.33 -1.88
N VAL A 45 -12.20 8.09 -2.77
CA VAL A 45 -11.31 6.92 -2.75
C VAL A 45 -9.92 7.34 -2.29
N ASP A 46 -9.54 6.87 -1.11
CA ASP A 46 -8.32 7.22 -0.38
C ASP A 46 -8.19 8.70 -0.02
N THR A 47 -7.37 9.04 0.98
CA THR A 47 -7.51 10.33 1.68
C THR A 47 -6.24 11.14 1.93
N GLY A 48 -5.05 10.53 1.98
CA GLY A 48 -3.80 11.22 2.31
C GLY A 48 -3.31 10.91 3.74
N LEU A 49 -2.08 11.34 4.04
CA LEU A 49 -1.52 11.27 5.39
C LEU A 49 -2.30 12.19 6.33
N ASN A 50 -2.29 11.87 7.63
CA ASN A 50 -2.86 12.72 8.65
C ASN A 50 -1.98 13.96 8.95
N ARG A 51 -1.93 14.89 7.99
CA ARG A 51 -1.11 16.10 8.00
C ARG A 51 -1.93 17.29 7.52
N THR A 52 -1.58 18.47 8.02
CA THR A 52 -2.29 19.73 7.72
C THR A 52 -2.22 20.05 6.22
N GLU A 53 -1.10 19.79 5.57
CA GLU A 53 -0.88 19.99 4.14
C GLU A 53 -1.81 19.11 3.30
N CYS A 54 -1.94 17.83 3.67
CA CYS A 54 -2.85 16.90 3.01
C CYS A 54 -4.30 17.34 3.22
N LEU A 55 -4.68 17.73 4.44
CA LEU A 55 -6.05 18.14 4.78
C LEU A 55 -6.44 19.42 4.04
N SER A 56 -5.54 20.40 3.96
CA SER A 56 -5.77 21.63 3.20
C SER A 56 -5.95 21.34 1.71
N ALA A 57 -5.08 20.52 1.11
CA ALA A 57 -5.18 20.16 -0.30
C ALA A 57 -6.45 19.35 -0.61
N MET A 58 -6.85 18.46 0.29
CA MET A 58 -8.09 17.68 0.15
C MET A 58 -9.32 18.59 0.17
N ARG A 59 -9.43 19.49 1.16
CA ARG A 59 -10.54 20.44 1.26
C ARG A 59 -10.62 21.36 0.05
N ASP A 60 -9.50 21.99 -0.32
CA ASP A 60 -9.43 22.85 -1.50
C ASP A 60 -9.81 22.11 -2.78
N GLY A 61 -9.39 20.84 -2.92
CA GLY A 61 -9.70 19.99 -4.07
C GLY A 61 -11.18 19.64 -4.16
N LEU A 62 -11.79 19.23 -3.04
CA LEU A 62 -13.21 18.91 -2.94
C LEU A 62 -14.10 20.13 -3.20
N ASP A 63 -13.75 21.29 -2.63
CA ASP A 63 -14.48 22.55 -2.82
C ASP A 63 -14.49 22.96 -4.30
N ARG A 64 -13.34 22.84 -4.99
CA ARG A 64 -13.20 23.18 -6.41
C ARG A 64 -14.06 22.34 -7.34
N ILE A 65 -14.36 21.09 -6.96
CA ILE A 65 -15.23 20.19 -7.75
C ILE A 65 -16.68 20.17 -7.21
N GLY A 66 -16.98 21.00 -6.21
CA GLY A 66 -18.30 21.13 -5.59
C GLY A 66 -18.77 19.85 -4.89
N VAL A 67 -17.87 19.18 -4.15
CA VAL A 67 -18.19 17.98 -3.37
C VAL A 67 -18.46 18.36 -1.92
N ASP A 68 -19.65 18.02 -1.46
CA ASP A 68 -20.11 18.20 -0.08
C ASP A 68 -19.72 16.97 0.77
N LEU A 69 -18.93 17.19 1.83
CA LEU A 69 -18.50 16.15 2.75
C LEU A 69 -19.66 15.54 3.55
N ASP A 70 -20.71 16.30 3.86
CA ASP A 70 -21.91 15.79 4.54
C ASP A 70 -22.67 14.77 3.67
N ARG A 71 -22.41 14.82 2.35
CA ARG A 71 -23.00 13.95 1.33
C ARG A 71 -21.94 13.07 0.67
N SER A 72 -20.91 12.67 1.40
CA SER A 72 -19.84 11.82 0.88
C SER A 72 -19.71 10.50 1.63
N ASP A 73 -19.46 9.43 0.87
CA ASP A 73 -19.00 8.14 1.37
C ASP A 73 -17.51 7.96 1.01
N PHE A 74 -16.83 7.08 1.74
CA PHE A 74 -15.40 6.84 1.57
C PHE A 74 -15.16 5.39 1.19
N PHE A 75 -14.23 5.16 0.27
CA PHE A 75 -13.69 3.84 0.00
C PHE A 75 -12.19 3.89 0.23
N ILE A 76 -11.70 3.02 1.10
CA ILE A 76 -10.27 2.96 1.38
C ILE A 76 -9.73 1.67 0.80
N THR A 77 -8.77 1.79 -0.13
CA THR A 77 -8.19 0.65 -0.84
C THR A 77 -7.46 -0.27 0.11
N HIS A 78 -6.73 0.29 1.10
CA HIS A 78 -6.03 -0.43 2.15
C HIS A 78 -5.60 0.48 3.33
N PHE A 79 -5.11 -0.12 4.41
CA PHE A 79 -4.87 0.58 5.69
C PHE A 79 -3.61 1.45 5.80
N HIS A 80 -2.76 1.55 4.77
CA HIS A 80 -1.56 2.37 4.89
C HIS A 80 -1.90 3.85 5.12
N GLU A 81 -1.02 4.52 5.87
CA GLU A 81 -1.27 5.85 6.46
C GLU A 81 -1.65 6.89 5.41
N ASP A 82 -1.07 6.84 4.22
CA ASP A 82 -1.35 7.77 3.14
C ASP A 82 -2.67 7.50 2.41
N HIS A 83 -3.27 6.32 2.54
CA HIS A 83 -4.59 6.04 1.97
C HIS A 83 -5.70 6.31 2.97
N PHE A 84 -5.44 6.01 4.24
CA PHE A 84 -6.43 6.04 5.32
C PHE A 84 -6.35 7.30 6.21
N GLY A 85 -5.25 8.04 6.18
CA GLY A 85 -4.85 8.91 7.29
C GLY A 85 -5.80 10.07 7.60
N LEU A 86 -6.51 10.62 6.60
CA LEU A 86 -7.45 11.73 6.83
C LEU A 86 -8.89 11.28 7.06
N VAL A 87 -9.19 9.97 7.07
CA VAL A 87 -10.57 9.48 7.24
C VAL A 87 -11.23 10.07 8.49
N GLY A 88 -10.55 10.09 9.63
CA GLY A 88 -11.11 10.65 10.86
C GLY A 88 -11.36 12.17 10.81
N ALA A 89 -10.61 12.91 9.99
CA ALA A 89 -10.78 14.36 9.84
C ALA A 89 -11.84 14.74 8.79
N LEU A 90 -12.20 13.82 7.89
CA LEU A 90 -13.10 14.06 6.75
C LEU A 90 -14.49 13.45 6.93
N VAL A 91 -14.64 12.43 7.77
CA VAL A 91 -15.91 11.74 7.97
C VAL A 91 -16.93 12.63 8.70
N HIS A 92 -18.04 12.92 8.01
CA HIS A 92 -19.22 13.57 8.56
C HIS A 92 -20.39 12.58 8.55
N LYS A 93 -21.06 12.39 9.70
CA LYS A 93 -22.16 11.41 9.83
C LYS A 93 -23.49 12.00 9.36
N PRO A 94 -24.36 11.23 8.67
CA PRO A 94 -24.18 9.81 8.32
C PRO A 94 -23.33 9.61 7.06
N CYS A 95 -22.39 8.65 7.13
CA CYS A 95 -21.60 8.20 5.98
C CYS A 95 -21.29 6.70 6.06
N LYS A 96 -20.76 6.15 4.96
CA LYS A 96 -20.16 4.83 4.89
C LYS A 96 -18.67 4.95 4.64
N VAL A 97 -17.88 4.16 5.35
CA VAL A 97 -16.45 3.96 5.10
C VAL A 97 -16.26 2.52 4.68
N TYR A 98 -16.19 2.28 3.38
CA TYR A 98 -15.95 0.97 2.81
C TYR A 98 -14.50 0.56 3.06
N PHE A 99 -14.31 -0.58 3.71
CA PHE A 99 -13.00 -1.05 4.16
C PHE A 99 -12.95 -2.58 4.15
N ASN A 100 -11.87 -3.18 3.67
CA ASN A 100 -11.78 -4.63 3.59
C ASN A 100 -11.63 -5.27 4.98
N CYS A 101 -12.43 -6.30 5.26
CA CYS A 101 -12.46 -6.94 6.57
C CYS A 101 -11.12 -7.57 7.01
N ARG A 102 -10.24 -7.92 6.07
CA ARG A 102 -8.91 -8.45 6.40
C ARG A 102 -8.00 -7.38 6.99
N ASP A 103 -8.10 -6.14 6.52
CA ASP A 103 -7.35 -5.02 7.07
C ASP A 103 -7.97 -4.52 8.38
N LEU A 104 -9.27 -4.76 8.64
CA LEU A 104 -9.88 -4.45 9.93
C LEU A 104 -9.20 -5.18 11.10
N LYS A 105 -8.64 -6.38 10.87
CA LYS A 105 -7.90 -7.12 11.89
C LYS A 105 -6.59 -6.45 12.30
N TYR A 106 -6.10 -5.56 11.44
CA TYR A 106 -4.86 -4.81 11.62
C TYR A 106 -5.13 -3.35 12.01
N ILE A 107 -6.39 -2.91 12.11
CA ILE A 107 -6.72 -1.55 12.58
C ILE A 107 -6.20 -1.31 13.99
N ASP A 108 -6.21 -2.30 14.88
CA ASP A 108 -5.67 -2.14 16.23
C ASP A 108 -4.13 -2.00 16.23
N LEU A 109 -3.45 -2.33 15.11
CA LEU A 109 -2.03 -2.00 14.93
C LEU A 109 -1.78 -0.53 14.64
N LEU A 110 -2.81 0.22 14.22
CA LEU A 110 -2.73 1.70 14.18
C LEU A 110 -2.44 2.25 15.58
N ASP A 111 -2.89 1.54 16.63
CA ASP A 111 -2.69 1.94 18.02
C ASP A 111 -1.30 1.54 18.55
N SER A 112 -0.63 0.54 17.96
CA SER A 112 0.73 0.15 18.37
C SER A 112 1.58 -0.50 17.28
N LEU A 113 2.70 0.13 16.95
CA LEU A 113 3.74 -0.40 16.05
C LEU A 113 4.69 -1.41 16.72
N ALA A 114 4.54 -1.66 18.03
CA ALA A 114 5.48 -2.50 18.78
C ALA A 114 5.62 -3.94 18.23
N PRO A 115 4.54 -4.65 17.82
CA PRO A 115 4.67 -5.98 17.20
C PRO A 115 5.50 -5.98 15.93
N MET A 116 5.29 -4.97 15.06
CA MET A 116 6.02 -4.81 13.82
C MET A 116 7.51 -4.55 14.07
N ILE A 117 7.84 -3.67 15.02
CA ILE A 117 9.22 -3.38 15.39
C ILE A 117 9.91 -4.61 15.99
N ARG A 118 9.22 -5.40 16.82
CA ARG A 118 9.76 -6.66 17.34
C ARG A 118 10.09 -7.64 16.22
N SER A 119 9.18 -7.81 15.27
CA SER A 119 9.37 -8.67 14.09
C SER A 119 10.57 -8.21 13.23
N ALA A 120 10.66 -6.91 12.97
CA ALA A 120 11.80 -6.34 12.25
C ALA A 120 13.12 -6.55 13.00
N THR A 121 13.12 -6.38 14.32
CA THR A 121 14.32 -6.61 15.17
C THR A 121 14.77 -8.07 15.11
N ARG A 122 13.83 -9.03 15.18
CA ARG A 122 14.14 -10.46 15.02
C ARG A 122 14.75 -10.77 13.65
N ASN A 123 14.40 -10.00 12.62
CA ASN A 123 14.95 -10.14 11.27
C ASN A 123 16.23 -9.30 11.05
N GLY A 124 16.86 -8.80 12.11
CA GLY A 124 18.17 -8.13 12.06
C GLY A 124 18.13 -6.61 12.03
N CYS A 125 16.96 -5.98 11.95
CA CYS A 125 16.88 -4.51 11.99
C CYS A 125 17.31 -3.94 13.37
N PRO A 126 17.87 -2.72 13.41
CA PRO A 126 18.26 -2.08 14.67
C PRO A 126 17.02 -1.60 15.46
N GLY A 127 16.56 -2.43 16.40
CA GLY A 127 15.27 -2.26 17.07
C GLY A 127 15.12 -0.99 17.91
N LYS A 128 16.17 -0.52 18.60
CA LYS A 128 16.11 0.73 19.40
C LYS A 128 15.96 1.96 18.48
N PRO A 129 16.82 2.16 17.47
CA PRO A 129 16.62 3.22 16.48
C PRO A 129 15.26 3.19 15.78
N LEU A 130 14.72 2.01 15.46
CA LEU A 130 13.37 1.90 14.88
C LEU A 130 12.29 2.41 15.83
N ARG A 131 12.38 2.10 17.14
CA ARG A 131 11.43 2.63 18.13
C ARG A 131 11.47 4.15 18.18
N GLU A 132 12.65 4.74 18.17
CA GLU A 132 12.81 6.21 18.18
C GLU A 132 12.24 6.85 16.91
N LEU A 133 12.53 6.26 15.74
CA LEU A 133 11.99 6.70 14.45
C LEU A 133 10.45 6.70 14.42
N PHE A 134 9.83 5.64 14.96
CA PHE A 134 8.38 5.47 14.95
C PHE A 134 7.68 6.12 16.15
N ALA A 135 8.38 6.50 17.22
CA ALA A 135 7.79 7.19 18.37
C ALA A 135 7.11 8.51 17.97
N HIS A 136 7.62 9.19 16.95
CA HIS A 136 7.03 10.41 16.40
C HIS A 136 5.89 10.16 15.40
N ARG A 137 5.61 8.89 15.06
CA ARG A 137 4.56 8.46 14.11
C ARG A 137 3.38 7.76 14.79
N THR A 138 3.35 7.66 16.13
CA THR A 138 2.33 6.88 16.84
C THR A 138 0.92 7.43 16.64
N GLY A 139 -0.03 6.52 16.37
CA GLY A 139 -1.44 6.64 15.96
C GLY A 139 -2.41 7.51 16.77
N LEU A 140 -1.95 8.46 17.57
CA LEU A 140 -2.81 9.38 18.35
C LEU A 140 -3.67 10.32 17.47
N GLY A 141 -3.58 10.25 16.14
CA GLY A 141 -4.17 11.24 15.23
C GLY A 141 -5.43 10.81 14.45
N TYR A 142 -5.71 9.52 14.24
CA TYR A 142 -6.74 9.11 13.25
C TYR A 142 -8.19 9.29 13.74
N GLY A 143 -8.40 9.61 15.02
CA GLY A 143 -9.73 9.69 15.62
C GLY A 143 -10.48 8.33 15.60
N ASN A 144 -11.66 8.30 16.23
CA ASN A 144 -12.51 7.09 16.27
C ASN A 144 -13.90 7.31 15.68
N ASN A 145 -14.22 8.52 15.21
CA ASN A 145 -15.54 8.89 14.68
C ASN A 145 -15.96 8.07 13.44
N TRP A 146 -15.00 7.54 12.68
CA TRP A 146 -15.23 6.72 11.49
C TRP A 146 -15.51 5.24 11.79
N ARG A 147 -15.17 4.74 12.99
CA ARG A 147 -15.27 3.29 13.30
C ARG A 147 -16.70 2.77 13.18
N ASP A 148 -17.69 3.55 13.63
CA ASP A 148 -19.11 3.17 13.51
C ASP A 148 -19.66 3.29 12.08
N CYS A 149 -18.93 3.95 11.19
CA CYS A 149 -19.29 4.12 9.78
C CYS A 149 -18.73 3.01 8.89
N ILE A 150 -17.93 2.10 9.45
CA ILE A 150 -17.28 1.03 8.69
C ILE A 150 -18.33 0.13 8.02
N LYS A 151 -18.17 -0.03 6.72
CA LYS A 151 -18.88 -1.02 5.91
C LYS A 151 -17.85 -2.02 5.38
N ALA A 152 -17.83 -3.22 5.98
CA ALA A 152 -16.96 -4.29 5.51
C ALA A 152 -17.28 -4.65 4.05
N ILE A 153 -16.24 -4.78 3.23
CA ILE A 153 -16.33 -5.24 1.84
C ILE A 153 -15.59 -6.57 1.63
N HIS A 154 -16.06 -7.31 0.64
CA HIS A 154 -15.50 -8.59 0.20
C HIS A 154 -15.25 -8.58 -1.32
N ASP A 155 -14.60 -9.65 -1.80
CA ASP A 155 -14.36 -9.83 -3.22
C ASP A 155 -15.68 -9.92 -4.00
N ASN A 156 -15.74 -9.24 -5.14
CA ASN A 156 -16.90 -9.13 -6.03
C ASN A 156 -18.11 -8.36 -5.49
N ASP A 157 -18.03 -7.78 -4.28
CA ASP A 157 -19.02 -6.79 -3.84
C ASP A 157 -19.11 -5.64 -4.85
N VAL A 158 -20.27 -5.01 -4.93
CA VAL A 158 -20.52 -3.93 -5.88
C VAL A 158 -20.91 -2.65 -5.15
N VAL A 159 -20.10 -1.62 -5.33
CA VAL A 159 -20.36 -0.26 -4.84
C VAL A 159 -20.89 0.57 -6.00
N ARG A 160 -21.99 1.28 -5.78
CA ARG A 160 -22.63 2.14 -6.80
C ARG A 160 -22.57 3.59 -6.36
N VAL A 161 -22.17 4.47 -7.28
CA VAL A 161 -22.14 5.92 -7.09
C VAL A 161 -22.36 6.59 -8.44
N GLY A 162 -23.39 7.45 -8.55
CA GLY A 162 -23.79 8.05 -9.82
C GLY A 162 -23.97 6.97 -10.92
N ASN A 163 -23.28 7.17 -12.04
CA ASN A 163 -23.29 6.25 -13.19
C ASN A 163 -22.23 5.14 -13.12
N TYR A 164 -21.55 4.99 -11.98
CA TYR A 164 -20.48 4.00 -11.79
C TYR A 164 -20.98 2.79 -11.03
N ARG A 165 -20.62 1.60 -11.54
CA ARG A 165 -20.87 0.30 -10.91
C ARG A 165 -19.52 -0.37 -10.67
N LEU A 166 -18.95 -0.14 -9.50
CA LEU A 166 -17.59 -0.53 -9.15
C LEU A 166 -17.61 -1.91 -8.50
N ARG A 167 -17.01 -2.90 -9.16
CA ARG A 167 -16.78 -4.22 -8.57
C ARG A 167 -15.51 -4.15 -7.72
N CYS A 168 -15.63 -4.50 -6.44
CA CYS A 168 -14.50 -4.71 -5.54
C CYS A 168 -13.73 -5.95 -6.00
N ILE A 169 -12.44 -5.81 -6.23
CA ILE A 169 -11.55 -6.94 -6.55
C ILE A 169 -10.51 -7.02 -5.46
N HIS A 170 -10.63 -8.04 -4.61
CA HIS A 170 -9.67 -8.28 -3.54
C HIS A 170 -8.34 -8.73 -4.13
N THR A 171 -7.28 -7.98 -3.84
CA THR A 171 -5.93 -8.11 -4.41
C THR A 171 -4.86 -8.11 -3.31
N PRO A 172 -4.87 -9.10 -2.39
CA PRO A 172 -3.95 -9.15 -1.26
C PRO A 172 -2.48 -9.24 -1.69
N GLY A 173 -1.58 -8.71 -0.88
CA GLY A 173 -0.14 -8.81 -1.06
C GLY A 173 0.59 -7.59 -0.53
N HIS A 174 0.32 -6.42 -1.12
CA HIS A 174 0.80 -5.14 -0.61
C HIS A 174 0.24 -4.83 0.79
N SER A 175 -1.08 -4.99 0.95
CA SER A 175 -1.74 -5.25 2.23
C SER A 175 -2.59 -6.50 2.08
N MET A 176 -2.99 -7.13 3.20
CA MET A 176 -3.80 -8.36 3.13
C MET A 176 -5.28 -8.09 2.79
N GLY A 177 -5.77 -6.86 3.02
CA GLY A 177 -7.10 -6.38 2.65
C GLY A 177 -7.13 -5.51 1.41
N HIS A 178 -6.02 -5.32 0.70
CA HIS A 178 -5.97 -4.43 -0.46
C HIS A 178 -7.06 -4.77 -1.48
N THR A 179 -7.81 -3.75 -1.92
CA THR A 179 -8.95 -3.92 -2.82
C THR A 179 -8.91 -2.89 -3.95
N CYS A 180 -8.88 -3.38 -5.19
CA CYS A 180 -9.08 -2.54 -6.38
C CYS A 180 -10.58 -2.33 -6.65
N LEU A 181 -10.93 -1.23 -7.34
CA LEU A 181 -12.27 -0.97 -7.84
C LEU A 181 -12.29 -1.01 -9.37
N TYR A 182 -13.16 -1.85 -9.94
CA TYR A 182 -13.24 -2.03 -11.38
C TYR A 182 -14.61 -1.65 -11.93
N ASP A 183 -14.64 -0.68 -12.85
CA ASP A 183 -15.80 -0.38 -13.69
C ASP A 183 -15.64 -1.10 -15.04
N GLN A 184 -16.44 -2.15 -15.24
CA GLN A 184 -16.40 -2.96 -16.47
C GLN A 184 -16.93 -2.21 -17.70
N GLN A 185 -17.94 -1.35 -17.53
CA GLN A 185 -18.54 -0.61 -18.63
C GLN A 185 -17.54 0.37 -19.22
N ARG A 186 -16.81 1.09 -18.36
CA ARG A 186 -15.79 2.07 -18.75
C ARG A 186 -14.41 1.46 -18.94
N ARG A 187 -14.22 0.19 -18.53
CA ARG A 187 -12.93 -0.51 -18.52
C ARG A 187 -11.86 0.25 -17.72
N ILE A 188 -12.26 0.80 -16.57
CA ILE A 188 -11.39 1.57 -15.66
C ILE A 188 -11.10 0.74 -14.42
N LEU A 189 -9.83 0.70 -14.01
CA LEU A 189 -9.38 0.05 -12.78
C LEU A 189 -8.75 1.10 -11.86
N LEU A 190 -9.37 1.39 -10.72
CA LEU A 190 -8.69 2.06 -9.61
C LEU A 190 -7.87 0.99 -8.91
N SER A 191 -6.55 0.99 -9.15
CA SER A 191 -5.66 -0.09 -8.73
C SER A 191 -5.12 0.09 -7.33
N GLY A 192 -5.27 1.27 -6.71
CA GLY A 192 -4.58 1.59 -5.47
C GLY A 192 -3.09 1.31 -5.62
N ASP A 193 -2.53 0.61 -4.64
CA ASP A 193 -1.12 0.22 -4.61
C ASP A 193 -0.90 -1.23 -5.07
N HIS A 194 -1.89 -1.86 -5.69
CA HIS A 194 -1.67 -3.18 -6.29
C HIS A 194 -0.85 -3.08 -7.58
N VAL A 195 -1.10 -2.06 -8.40
CA VAL A 195 -0.40 -1.82 -9.67
C VAL A 195 -0.12 -0.34 -9.82
N LEU A 196 1.18 0.02 -9.86
CA LEU A 196 1.69 1.37 -10.08
C LEU A 196 2.42 1.43 -11.42
N GLY A 197 2.52 2.60 -12.05
CA GLY A 197 3.01 2.74 -13.43
C GLY A 197 4.51 2.47 -13.60
N ASP A 198 5.35 3.19 -12.85
CA ASP A 198 6.82 3.23 -13.02
C ASP A 198 7.59 2.60 -11.85
N ILE A 199 6.93 2.30 -10.73
CA ILE A 199 7.54 1.68 -9.53
C ILE A 199 6.84 0.38 -9.15
N SER A 200 7.55 -0.57 -8.54
CA SER A 200 6.91 -1.72 -7.89
C SER A 200 6.26 -1.26 -6.58
N PRO A 201 5.06 -1.76 -6.25
CA PRO A 201 4.54 -1.56 -4.90
C PRO A 201 5.36 -2.38 -3.92
N ASN A 202 5.59 -1.83 -2.74
CA ASN A 202 6.35 -2.51 -1.69
C ASN A 202 5.57 -3.73 -1.17
N ILE A 203 6.16 -4.94 -1.23
CA ILE A 203 5.56 -6.16 -0.67
C ILE A 203 6.32 -6.53 0.61
N THR A 204 5.86 -6.01 1.73
CA THR A 204 6.53 -6.18 3.02
C THR A 204 5.86 -7.25 3.90
N CYS A 205 6.65 -8.00 4.66
CA CYS A 205 6.14 -9.01 5.59
C CYS A 205 6.69 -8.82 7.01
N TRP A 206 5.83 -8.38 7.94
CA TRP A 206 6.18 -8.31 9.38
C TRP A 206 5.33 -9.20 10.27
N PHE A 207 4.28 -9.81 9.73
CA PHE A 207 3.38 -10.68 10.49
C PHE A 207 3.65 -12.12 10.14
N GLU A 208 3.61 -13.01 11.13
CA GLU A 208 3.74 -14.46 10.91
C GLU A 208 2.46 -15.05 10.32
N GLY A 209 2.56 -16.26 9.75
CA GLY A 209 1.41 -16.99 9.20
C GLY A 209 0.82 -16.43 7.90
N ILE A 210 1.48 -15.45 7.27
CA ILE A 210 1.11 -14.90 5.96
C ILE A 210 2.26 -15.02 4.95
N ASP A 211 1.89 -15.15 3.68
CA ASP A 211 2.78 -15.13 2.52
C ASP A 211 2.33 -14.02 1.55
N PRO A 212 2.76 -12.77 1.79
CA PRO A 212 2.29 -11.62 1.02
C PRO A 212 2.77 -11.65 -0.43
N LEU A 213 3.96 -12.19 -0.71
CA LEU A 213 4.46 -12.29 -2.08
C LEU A 213 3.66 -13.30 -2.90
N LYS A 214 3.35 -14.48 -2.34
CA LYS A 214 2.47 -15.44 -3.01
C LYS A 214 1.09 -14.85 -3.27
N ALA A 215 0.51 -14.18 -2.27
CA ALA A 215 -0.77 -13.50 -2.40
C ALA A 215 -0.73 -12.41 -3.49
N TYR A 216 0.35 -11.62 -3.55
CA TYR A 216 0.54 -10.58 -4.55
C TYR A 216 0.59 -11.15 -5.96
N LEU A 217 1.42 -12.17 -6.20
CA LEU A 217 1.56 -12.82 -7.50
C LEU A 217 0.22 -13.44 -7.97
N GLN A 218 -0.50 -14.11 -7.08
CA GLN A 218 -1.84 -14.62 -7.38
C GLN A 218 -2.84 -13.51 -7.69
N SER A 219 -2.70 -12.35 -7.06
CA SER A 219 -3.54 -11.18 -7.32
C SER A 219 -3.25 -10.57 -8.70
N LEU A 220 -1.98 -10.53 -9.14
CA LEU A 220 -1.63 -10.15 -10.51
C LEU A 220 -2.29 -11.08 -11.53
N ASP A 221 -2.21 -12.40 -11.31
CA ASP A 221 -2.85 -13.40 -12.17
C ASP A 221 -4.38 -13.20 -12.23
N LYS A 222 -5.00 -12.93 -11.07
CA LYS A 222 -6.45 -12.71 -10.95
C LYS A 222 -6.95 -11.53 -11.77
N ILE A 223 -6.19 -10.44 -11.89
CA ILE A 223 -6.61 -9.24 -12.64
C ILE A 223 -6.15 -9.22 -14.09
N THR A 224 -5.23 -10.10 -14.48
CA THR A 224 -4.75 -10.26 -15.87
C THR A 224 -5.86 -10.45 -16.93
N PRO A 225 -6.94 -11.22 -16.70
CA PRO A 225 -7.98 -11.40 -17.71
C PRO A 225 -8.92 -10.20 -17.86
N LEU A 226 -8.85 -9.18 -17.00
CA LEU A 226 -9.79 -8.06 -17.02
C LEU A 226 -9.57 -7.16 -18.24
N PRO A 227 -10.63 -6.78 -18.98
CA PRO A 227 -10.51 -5.77 -20.02
C PRO A 227 -10.42 -4.38 -19.35
N VAL A 228 -9.20 -3.86 -19.24
CA VAL A 228 -8.88 -2.54 -18.67
C VAL A 228 -8.22 -1.68 -19.76
N SER A 229 -8.73 -0.46 -19.97
CA SER A 229 -8.19 0.53 -20.89
C SER A 229 -7.56 1.75 -20.19
N LEU A 230 -7.78 1.88 -18.89
CA LEU A 230 -7.20 2.93 -18.05
C LEU A 230 -7.04 2.43 -16.61
N VAL A 231 -5.83 2.55 -16.09
CA VAL A 231 -5.47 2.25 -14.72
C VAL A 231 -5.27 3.56 -13.96
N LEU A 232 -5.87 3.62 -12.78
CA LEU A 232 -5.91 4.75 -11.88
C LEU A 232 -5.20 4.34 -10.56
N PRO A 233 -3.87 4.51 -10.48
CA PRO A 233 -3.05 4.04 -9.35
C PRO A 233 -3.11 4.98 -8.15
N GLY A 234 -2.79 4.46 -6.95
CA GLY A 234 -2.67 5.25 -5.72
C GLY A 234 -1.56 6.29 -5.79
N HIS A 235 -0.48 6.00 -6.52
CA HIS A 235 0.63 6.91 -6.77
C HIS A 235 0.96 7.01 -8.25
N ARG A 236 1.68 8.07 -8.63
CA ARG A 236 2.18 8.30 -10.01
C ARG A 236 1.04 8.65 -10.98
N GLU A 237 1.31 8.62 -12.27
CA GLU A 237 0.32 9.00 -13.28
C GLU A 237 -0.56 7.81 -13.73
N PRO A 238 -1.83 8.06 -14.08
CA PRO A 238 -2.67 7.12 -14.82
C PRO A 238 -2.00 6.59 -16.09
N PHE A 239 -2.27 5.33 -16.45
CA PHE A 239 -1.68 4.68 -17.62
C PHE A 239 -2.65 3.67 -18.28
N ARG A 240 -2.37 3.23 -19.51
CA ARG A 240 -3.32 2.44 -20.34
C ARG A 240 -2.91 0.98 -20.57
N ASP A 241 -1.67 0.61 -20.26
CA ASP A 241 -1.10 -0.72 -20.57
C ASP A 241 -1.00 -1.65 -19.35
N LEU A 242 -2.15 -2.12 -18.85
CA LEU A 242 -2.18 -2.98 -17.66
C LEU A 242 -1.41 -4.30 -17.86
N LYS A 243 -1.68 -5.05 -18.93
CA LYS A 243 -1.09 -6.40 -19.12
C LYS A 243 0.44 -6.41 -19.22
N PRO A 244 1.09 -5.52 -20.01
CA PRO A 244 2.54 -5.40 -19.98
C PRO A 244 3.06 -5.06 -18.58
N ARG A 245 2.35 -4.19 -17.84
CA ARG A 245 2.76 -3.82 -16.49
C ARG A 245 2.68 -5.00 -15.50
N LEU A 246 1.61 -5.78 -15.53
CA LEU A 246 1.48 -7.01 -14.71
C LEU A 246 2.61 -8.00 -15.00
N THR A 247 2.93 -8.19 -16.28
CA THR A 247 4.03 -9.06 -16.71
C THR A 247 5.37 -8.57 -16.17
N ALA A 248 5.64 -7.26 -16.26
CA ALA A 248 6.85 -6.64 -15.74
C ALA A 248 6.97 -6.80 -14.22
N LEU A 249 5.88 -6.62 -13.47
CA LEU A 249 5.85 -6.81 -12.01
C LEU A 249 6.11 -8.27 -11.62
N ALA A 250 5.47 -9.22 -12.29
CA ALA A 250 5.72 -10.64 -12.05
C ALA A 250 7.19 -11.03 -12.38
N HIS A 251 7.74 -10.51 -13.47
CA HIS A 251 9.14 -10.72 -13.84
C HIS A 251 10.10 -10.11 -12.81
N HIS A 252 9.82 -8.89 -12.34
CA HIS A 252 10.61 -8.22 -11.30
C HIS A 252 10.76 -9.10 -10.06
N HIS A 253 9.66 -9.63 -9.51
CA HIS A 253 9.71 -10.50 -8.33
C HIS A 253 10.43 -11.83 -8.60
N ARG A 254 10.28 -12.43 -9.78
CA ARG A 254 11.06 -13.63 -10.15
C ARG A 254 12.56 -13.34 -10.16
N SER A 255 12.97 -12.17 -10.68
CA SER A 255 14.36 -11.74 -10.68
C SER A 255 14.88 -11.44 -9.27
N ARG A 256 14.04 -10.93 -8.35
CA ARG A 256 14.38 -10.79 -6.92
C ARG A 256 14.53 -12.14 -6.21
N LEU A 257 13.62 -13.08 -6.45
CA LEU A 257 13.74 -14.45 -5.93
C LEU A 257 15.05 -15.12 -6.38
N HIS A 258 15.40 -14.97 -7.66
CA HIS A 258 16.66 -15.48 -8.18
C HIS A 258 17.88 -14.80 -7.54
N GLU A 259 17.87 -13.48 -7.41
CA GLU A 259 18.96 -12.76 -6.74
C GLU A 259 19.18 -13.24 -5.30
N ILE A 260 18.11 -13.37 -4.51
CA ILE A 260 18.20 -13.82 -3.11
C ILE A 260 18.81 -15.22 -3.02
N MET A 261 18.41 -16.12 -3.91
CA MET A 261 19.01 -17.46 -3.97
C MET A 261 20.51 -17.39 -4.28
N THR A 262 20.91 -16.61 -5.29
CA THR A 262 22.33 -16.39 -5.61
C THR A 262 23.11 -15.78 -4.44
N ILE A 263 22.50 -14.87 -3.68
CA ILE A 263 23.12 -14.29 -2.46
C ILE A 263 23.39 -15.41 -1.44
N LEU A 264 22.40 -16.26 -1.17
CA LEU A 264 22.52 -17.32 -0.17
C LEU A 264 23.46 -18.46 -0.62
N GLU A 265 23.47 -18.80 -1.92
CA GLU A 265 24.37 -19.82 -2.50
C GLU A 265 25.84 -19.42 -2.35
N ASN A 266 26.15 -18.14 -2.53
CA ASN A 266 27.50 -17.61 -2.37
C ASN A 266 27.88 -17.34 -0.90
N ASN A 267 26.94 -17.47 0.04
CA ASN A 267 27.16 -17.18 1.45
C ASN A 267 26.49 -18.28 2.32
N PRO A 268 27.07 -19.49 2.43
CA PRO A 268 26.39 -20.69 2.92
C PRO A 268 26.07 -20.73 4.43
N TRP A 269 26.35 -19.65 5.16
CA TRP A 269 25.97 -19.51 6.56
C TRP A 269 24.55 -18.95 6.68
N PRO A 270 23.79 -19.22 7.76
CA PRO A 270 22.48 -18.61 7.96
C PRO A 270 22.56 -17.07 8.03
N HIS A 271 21.69 -16.37 7.29
CA HIS A 271 21.62 -14.90 7.26
C HIS A 271 20.29 -14.39 7.80
N THR A 272 20.29 -13.24 8.47
CA THR A 272 19.04 -12.54 8.75
C THR A 272 18.48 -11.92 7.47
N ALA A 273 17.19 -11.57 7.44
CA ALA A 273 16.64 -10.86 6.29
C ALA A 273 17.29 -9.48 6.09
N PHE A 274 17.75 -8.82 7.16
CA PHE A 274 18.51 -7.57 7.08
C PHE A 274 19.86 -7.78 6.37
N ASP A 275 20.55 -8.89 6.65
CA ASP A 275 21.80 -9.24 5.98
C ASP A 275 21.59 -9.54 4.50
N VAL A 276 20.49 -10.21 4.14
CA VAL A 276 20.11 -10.48 2.74
C VAL A 276 19.77 -9.16 2.03
N ALA A 277 18.92 -8.33 2.64
CA ALA A 277 18.55 -7.02 2.09
C ALA A 277 19.77 -6.14 1.81
N SER A 278 20.78 -6.16 2.68
CA SER A 278 22.03 -5.41 2.48
C SER A 278 22.86 -5.83 1.25
N LYS A 279 22.61 -7.04 0.72
CA LYS A 279 23.30 -7.61 -0.45
C LYS A 279 22.45 -7.57 -1.72
N MET A 280 21.15 -7.29 -1.60
CA MET A 280 20.25 -7.11 -2.75
C MET A 280 20.55 -5.81 -3.48
N LYS A 281 20.30 -5.79 -4.79
CA LYS A 281 20.37 -4.55 -5.57
C LYS A 281 19.15 -3.67 -5.30
N TRP A 282 19.39 -2.40 -5.01
CA TRP A 282 18.32 -1.42 -4.82
C TRP A 282 18.55 -0.21 -5.72
N ASP A 283 17.47 0.35 -6.25
CA ASP A 283 17.49 1.60 -7.02
C ASP A 283 17.29 2.78 -6.06
N ILE A 284 18.33 3.07 -5.28
CA ILE A 284 18.36 4.13 -4.26
C ILE A 284 19.65 4.93 -4.44
N ASP A 285 19.53 6.26 -4.37
CA ASP A 285 20.64 7.20 -4.47
C ASP A 285 21.44 7.26 -3.15
N ALA A 286 22.29 6.25 -2.93
CA ALA A 286 23.23 6.17 -1.82
C ALA A 286 24.40 5.22 -2.17
N ASP A 287 25.60 5.53 -1.69
CA ASP A 287 26.82 4.81 -2.07
C ASP A 287 26.94 3.44 -1.38
N SER A 288 26.27 3.25 -0.25
CA SER A 288 26.33 2.00 0.51
C SER A 288 25.08 1.74 1.35
N TRP A 289 24.87 0.46 1.72
CA TRP A 289 23.84 0.07 2.69
C TRP A 289 23.99 0.82 4.01
N ALA A 290 25.21 1.17 4.45
CA ALA A 290 25.42 1.90 5.70
C ALA A 290 24.73 3.27 5.67
N GLU A 291 24.71 3.94 4.52
CA GLU A 291 24.16 5.28 4.32
C GLU A 291 22.65 5.31 4.07
N PHE A 292 22.03 4.15 3.76
CA PHE A 292 20.59 4.09 3.56
C PHE A 292 19.85 4.66 4.78
N PRO A 293 18.85 5.55 4.58
CA PRO A 293 18.00 6.01 5.67
C PRO A 293 17.35 4.84 6.38
N LEU A 294 17.23 4.92 7.71
CA LEU A 294 16.74 3.80 8.52
C LEU A 294 15.34 3.31 8.09
N LEU A 295 14.45 4.24 7.71
CA LEU A 295 13.12 3.89 7.21
C LEU A 295 13.18 3.08 5.90
N ILE A 296 14.14 3.38 5.04
CA ILE A 296 14.33 2.67 3.77
C ILE A 296 14.92 1.28 4.03
N LYS A 297 15.89 1.15 4.94
CA LYS A 297 16.39 -0.16 5.40
C LYS A 297 15.27 -1.04 5.95
N PHE A 298 14.35 -0.43 6.70
CA PHE A 298 13.17 -1.13 7.21
C PHE A 298 12.32 -1.70 6.08
N PHE A 299 11.90 -0.90 5.11
CA PHE A 299 11.11 -1.39 3.98
C PHE A 299 11.86 -2.44 3.13
N ALA A 300 13.13 -2.19 2.81
CA ALA A 300 13.98 -3.15 2.08
C ALA A 300 14.08 -4.50 2.80
N THR A 301 14.26 -4.48 4.13
CA THR A 301 14.29 -5.70 4.94
C THR A 301 12.93 -6.39 4.94
N GLY A 302 11.83 -5.63 5.06
CA GLY A 302 10.47 -6.18 5.02
C GLY A 302 10.15 -6.87 3.70
N GLU A 303 10.64 -6.32 2.59
CA GLU A 303 10.55 -6.93 1.26
C GLU A 303 11.41 -8.19 1.16
N ALA A 304 12.63 -8.18 1.70
CA ALA A 304 13.47 -9.38 1.78
C ALA A 304 12.77 -10.49 2.58
N VAL A 305 12.13 -10.17 3.71
CA VAL A 305 11.34 -11.16 4.49
C VAL A 305 10.22 -11.77 3.65
N ALA A 306 9.49 -10.95 2.86
CA ALA A 306 8.43 -11.47 2.00
C ALA A 306 8.93 -12.50 0.98
N HIS A 307 10.07 -12.21 0.34
CA HIS A 307 10.68 -13.12 -0.64
C HIS A 307 11.30 -14.36 0.01
N LEU A 308 12.01 -14.20 1.13
CA LEU A 308 12.58 -15.31 1.87
C LEU A 308 11.48 -16.27 2.35
N ARG A 309 10.37 -15.74 2.86
CA ARG A 309 9.23 -16.56 3.28
C ARG A 309 8.57 -17.29 2.11
N TYR A 310 8.44 -16.65 0.96
CA TYR A 310 7.97 -17.31 -0.25
C TYR A 310 8.84 -18.52 -0.59
N LEU A 311 10.16 -18.36 -0.55
CA LEU A 311 11.12 -19.44 -0.83
C LEU A 311 11.09 -20.55 0.23
N VAL A 312 10.87 -20.21 1.51
CA VAL A 312 10.67 -21.20 2.59
C VAL A 312 9.40 -22.01 2.35
N ASN A 313 8.28 -21.35 2.01
CA ASN A 313 7.02 -22.02 1.73
C ASN A 313 7.06 -22.86 0.44
N ASP A 314 7.97 -22.52 -0.49
CA ASP A 314 8.28 -23.27 -1.72
C ASP A 314 9.26 -24.43 -1.47
N GLY A 315 9.77 -24.60 -0.24
CA GLY A 315 10.69 -25.67 0.13
C GLY A 315 12.12 -25.50 -0.38
N ARG A 316 12.52 -24.27 -0.75
CA ARG A 316 13.86 -23.97 -1.29
C ARG A 316 14.83 -23.46 -0.25
N LEU A 317 14.31 -22.95 0.87
CA LEU A 317 15.07 -22.43 2.00
C LEU A 317 14.52 -23.02 3.30
N CYS A 318 15.41 -23.15 4.28
CA CYS A 318 15.04 -23.41 5.66
C CYS A 318 14.94 -22.09 6.44
N HIS A 319 13.89 -21.97 7.27
CA HIS A 319 13.77 -20.90 8.27
C HIS A 319 14.24 -21.41 9.62
N ILE A 320 15.25 -20.75 10.18
CA ILE A 320 15.87 -21.12 11.46
C ILE A 320 15.53 -20.05 12.49
N ASP A 321 14.65 -20.39 13.41
CA ASP A 321 14.23 -19.51 14.50
C ASP A 321 15.09 -19.74 15.76
N MET A 322 16.20 -19.02 15.85
CA MET A 322 17.11 -19.06 17.00
C MET A 322 17.02 -17.75 17.77
N ALA A 323 16.09 -17.65 18.72
CA ALA A 323 15.96 -16.47 19.57
C ALA A 323 17.35 -16.01 20.09
N PRO A 324 17.73 -14.73 19.91
CA PRO A 324 16.86 -13.60 19.61
C PRO A 324 16.65 -13.26 18.12
N VAL A 325 17.21 -14.02 17.16
CA VAL A 325 17.20 -13.68 15.73
C VAL A 325 16.65 -14.80 14.85
N SER A 326 16.02 -14.40 13.75
CA SER A 326 15.49 -15.27 12.71
C SER A 326 16.45 -15.27 11.52
N THR A 327 16.88 -16.45 11.09
CA THR A 327 17.81 -16.60 9.97
C THR A 327 17.29 -17.56 8.90
N TYR A 328 17.86 -17.47 7.71
CA TYR A 328 17.49 -18.25 6.54
C TYR A 328 18.74 -18.87 5.92
N ALA A 329 18.62 -20.11 5.47
CA ALA A 329 19.68 -20.86 4.80
C ALA A 329 19.09 -21.71 3.67
N ILE A 330 19.94 -22.13 2.74
CA ILE A 330 19.55 -23.09 1.69
C ILE A 330 19.19 -24.43 2.34
N ASP A 331 18.12 -25.05 1.86
CA ASP A 331 17.78 -26.41 2.27
C ASP A 331 18.78 -27.40 1.67
N GLY A 332 19.38 -28.24 2.52
CA GLY A 332 20.55 -29.07 2.21
C GLY A 332 20.26 -30.31 1.38
#